data_AF-A0A9D3NUK1-F1
#
_entry.id   AF-A0A9D3NUK1-F1
#
_cell.length_a   1.000
_cell.length_b   1.000
_cell.length_c   1.000
_cell.angle_alpha   90.00
_cell.angle_beta   90.00
_cell.angle_gamma   90.00
#
_symmetry.space_group_name_H-M   'P 1'
#
loop_
_entity.id
_entity.type
_entity.pdbx_description
1 polymer ?
#
loop_
_entity_poly.entity_id
_entity_poly.type
_entity_poly.pdbx_seq_one_letter_code
_entity_poly.pdbx_strand_id
1 'polypeptide(L)'
;MPVSVVDSLCTATSTARYRLTFTGKWSQTAFPKQYPVYRPPAQWSPLIGVTHSSDYHIWQKNEYASNGVREFSEKGEAWTLIKEVEAAGERIQSVYGLFSTPAVLGGTGQTSVEFEVYARHNFLSFIMRIVPSPDWFIGIDSLNLCDEDHWKENISLELFPYDAGTDSGFTFSSPKFETIPQDKVTQITSSFPSHPANSFFYPRLRHLPPMAKVTLTKIKSKQIFSLPIEPTQSNQIPTGNEIDESLINTPLDCEVSAWSPWGLCKGECGEDKKKGVRYRTRYVHIKPANNGSSCPPLEEEKTCVPDNSMFFELLQQKERCIIEEIPEDTLVTGYILLEHWDKKQDHSPHLGLTITVKDPNLEVLLMKRFGKYGKFTFTSHFSGQHFVCVKSNTTRFSVFANERLKVHLDVQMVEHTIDPSAVKTKDTIESVEFKIQHLIGQMQYISKQQDFEREREETFRQMSEETNGNVLWWAIIQTSILLTVGFWQMRSLKNFFIKKKLV
;
A
#
# COMPACT_ATOMS: atom_id res chain seq x y z
N MET A 1 -9.57 -42.06 25.43
CA MET A 1 -10.13 -40.94 26.21
C MET A 1 -9.00 -39.96 26.42
N PRO A 2 -9.04 -38.72 25.89
CA PRO A 2 -8.06 -37.73 26.29
C PRO A 2 -8.44 -37.20 27.67
N VAL A 3 -7.48 -37.23 28.58
CA VAL A 3 -7.59 -36.72 29.95
C VAL A 3 -7.81 -35.21 29.86
N SER A 4 -8.93 -34.74 30.43
CA SER A 4 -9.22 -33.33 30.63
C SER A 4 -8.14 -32.71 31.51
N VAL A 5 -7.37 -31.77 30.97
CA VAL A 5 -6.53 -30.87 31.76
C VAL A 5 -7.50 -30.01 32.55
N VAL A 6 -7.62 -30.29 33.84
CA VAL A 6 -8.35 -29.42 34.77
C VAL A 6 -7.50 -28.16 34.89
N ASP A 7 -8.02 -27.02 34.42
CA ASP A 7 -7.40 -25.72 34.69
C ASP A 7 -7.17 -25.61 36.19
N SER A 8 -5.89 -25.54 36.59
CA SER A 8 -5.50 -25.40 37.98
C SER A 8 -6.05 -24.06 38.51
N LEU A 9 -7.10 -24.13 39.33
CA LEU A 9 -7.68 -22.98 40.01
C LEU A 9 -6.61 -22.31 40.89
N CYS A 10 -6.40 -21.01 40.71
CA CYS A 10 -5.49 -20.23 41.54
C CYS A 10 -6.03 -20.13 42.96
N THR A 11 -5.30 -20.67 43.95
CA THR A 11 -5.65 -20.63 45.38
C THR A 11 -4.81 -19.65 46.18
N ALA A 12 -4.08 -18.75 45.50
CA ALA A 12 -3.26 -17.73 46.17
C ALA A 12 -4.11 -16.87 47.12
N THR A 13 -3.68 -16.76 48.37
CA THR A 13 -4.46 -16.11 49.45
C THR A 13 -4.25 -14.60 49.51
N SER A 14 -3.14 -14.10 48.99
CA SER A 14 -2.80 -12.67 48.96
C SER A 14 -2.77 -12.13 47.53
N THR A 15 -3.00 -10.83 47.39
CA THR A 15 -2.83 -10.13 46.11
C THR A 15 -1.34 -9.97 45.80
N ALA A 16 -1.00 -9.95 44.52
CA ALA A 16 0.36 -9.66 44.07
C ALA A 16 0.40 -8.40 43.24
N ARG A 17 1.45 -7.60 43.46
CA ARG A 17 1.75 -6.42 42.66
C ARG A 17 2.92 -6.74 41.73
N TYR A 18 2.76 -6.45 40.46
CA TYR A 18 3.75 -6.69 39.43
C TYR A 18 4.18 -5.37 38.78
N ARG A 19 5.44 -5.33 38.34
CA ARG A 19 5.93 -4.35 37.39
C ARG A 19 6.05 -5.01 36.03
N LEU A 20 5.30 -4.50 35.05
CA LEU A 20 5.46 -4.83 33.65
C LEU A 20 6.46 -3.85 33.04
N THR A 21 7.52 -4.38 32.44
CA THR A 21 8.50 -3.62 31.66
C THR A 21 8.46 -4.09 30.22
N PHE A 22 8.00 -3.22 29.33
CA PHE A 22 8.06 -3.41 27.90
C PHE A 22 9.41 -2.90 27.37
N THR A 23 10.04 -3.67 26.49
CA THR A 23 11.26 -3.29 25.76
C THR A 23 11.06 -3.51 24.27
N GLY A 24 10.96 -2.41 23.52
CA GLY A 24 10.93 -2.43 22.05
C GLY A 24 12.28 -2.86 21.49
N LYS A 25 12.28 -3.85 20.61
CA LYS A 25 13.45 -4.36 19.89
C LYS A 25 13.31 -4.16 18.37
N TRP A 26 12.38 -3.30 17.94
CA TRP A 26 12.19 -3.01 16.53
C TRP A 26 13.25 -2.01 16.08
N SER A 27 14.40 -2.52 15.63
CA SER A 27 15.49 -1.71 15.10
C SER A 27 15.64 -1.90 13.60
N GLN A 28 16.27 -0.93 12.92
CA GLN A 28 16.61 -1.05 11.50
C GLN A 28 17.59 -2.20 11.23
N THR A 29 18.40 -2.61 12.22
CA THR A 29 19.32 -3.74 12.09
C THR A 29 18.60 -5.08 12.11
N ALA A 30 17.65 -5.27 13.04
CA ALA A 30 16.88 -6.51 13.15
C ALA A 30 15.78 -6.62 12.08
N PHE A 31 15.16 -5.48 11.72
CA PHE A 31 14.08 -5.40 10.74
C PHE A 31 14.41 -4.34 9.66
N PRO A 32 15.36 -4.61 8.75
CA PRO A 32 15.81 -3.61 7.77
C PRO A 32 14.81 -3.30 6.66
N LYS A 33 13.87 -4.23 6.37
CA LYS A 33 12.94 -4.11 5.26
C LYS A 33 11.91 -3.03 5.58
N GLN A 34 11.93 -1.96 4.78
CA GLN A 34 10.98 -0.84 4.88
C GLN A 34 10.89 -0.20 6.27
N TYR A 35 11.94 -0.28 7.09
CA TYR A 35 11.94 0.29 8.44
C TYR A 35 11.50 1.77 8.42
N PRO A 36 10.40 2.15 9.09
CA PRO A 36 9.90 3.52 9.03
C PRO A 36 10.85 4.50 9.71
N VAL A 37 11.49 5.39 8.93
CA VAL A 37 12.41 6.41 9.46
C VAL A 37 11.72 7.77 9.61
N TYR A 38 10.63 8.02 8.90
CA TYR A 38 10.01 9.34 8.82
C TYR A 38 8.53 9.29 8.45
N ARG A 39 7.75 10.22 9.03
CA ARG A 39 6.30 10.47 8.80
C ARG A 39 5.39 9.22 8.83
N PRO A 40 5.14 8.63 10.03
CA PRO A 40 5.90 8.77 11.27
C PRO A 40 7.09 7.80 11.33
N PRO A 41 8.11 8.06 12.15
CA PRO A 41 9.15 7.07 12.43
C PRO A 41 8.57 5.86 13.16
N ALA A 42 9.27 4.73 13.08
CA ALA A 42 8.95 3.50 13.80
C ALA A 42 8.82 3.81 15.30
N GLN A 43 7.68 3.49 15.88
CA GLN A 43 7.34 3.76 17.27
C GLN A 43 6.24 2.80 17.74
N TRP A 44 5.86 2.90 19.01
CA TRP A 44 4.81 2.08 19.62
C TRP A 44 3.71 2.96 20.19
N SER A 45 2.45 2.50 20.06
CA SER A 45 1.33 3.15 20.77
C SER A 45 1.49 3.01 22.29
N PRO A 46 0.64 3.66 23.10
CA PRO A 46 0.44 3.26 24.48
C PRO A 46 0.09 1.76 24.56
N LEU A 47 0.61 1.06 25.56
CA LEU A 47 0.17 -0.30 25.89
C LEU A 47 -1.14 -0.19 26.66
N ILE A 48 -2.12 -1.00 26.31
CA ILE A 48 -3.37 -1.17 27.07
C ILE A 48 -3.39 -2.60 27.61
N GLY A 49 -3.40 -2.73 28.94
CA GLY A 49 -3.33 -4.01 29.63
C GLY A 49 -4.47 -4.19 30.63
N VAL A 50 -4.86 -5.44 30.81
CA VAL A 50 -5.99 -5.83 31.64
C VAL A 50 -5.66 -7.07 32.48
N THR A 51 -6.08 -7.08 33.74
CA THR A 51 -6.12 -8.28 34.58
C THR A 51 -7.53 -8.81 34.66
N HIS A 52 -7.70 -10.10 34.35
CA HIS A 52 -9.01 -10.70 34.13
C HIS A 52 -9.06 -12.19 34.52
N SER A 53 -10.27 -12.75 34.54
CA SER A 53 -10.54 -14.19 34.64
C SER A 53 -10.49 -14.85 33.26
N SER A 54 -10.61 -16.18 33.21
CA SER A 54 -10.70 -16.94 31.95
C SER A 54 -11.93 -16.60 31.09
N ASP A 55 -12.93 -15.89 31.63
CA ASP A 55 -14.19 -15.60 30.93
C ASP A 55 -14.09 -14.38 29.99
N TYR A 56 -12.94 -13.71 29.95
CA TYR A 56 -12.71 -12.52 29.16
C TYR A 56 -11.42 -12.62 28.37
N HIS A 57 -11.47 -12.13 27.13
CA HIS A 57 -10.31 -11.99 26.27
C HIS A 57 -10.37 -10.63 25.58
N ILE A 58 -9.26 -9.88 25.64
CA ILE A 58 -9.12 -8.62 24.91
C ILE A 58 -8.96 -8.86 23.41
N TRP A 59 -8.22 -9.91 23.03
CA TRP A 59 -8.05 -10.42 21.67
C TRP A 59 -7.55 -11.87 21.78
N GLN A 60 -7.78 -12.71 20.76
CA GLN A 60 -7.26 -14.07 20.71
C GLN A 60 -6.80 -14.42 19.30
N LYS A 61 -5.77 -15.26 19.19
CA LYS A 61 -5.32 -15.78 17.89
C LYS A 61 -6.41 -16.65 17.26
N ASN A 62 -6.63 -16.47 15.96
CA ASN A 62 -7.66 -17.14 15.17
C ASN A 62 -9.11 -16.76 15.54
N GLU A 63 -9.33 -15.67 16.27
CA GLU A 63 -10.66 -15.09 16.51
C GLU A 63 -10.78 -13.70 15.87
N TYR A 64 -12.00 -13.20 15.73
CA TYR A 64 -12.24 -11.87 15.16
C TYR A 64 -11.89 -10.76 16.15
N ALA A 65 -11.23 -9.71 15.68
CA ALA A 65 -11.00 -8.51 16.46
C ALA A 65 -12.34 -7.80 16.79
N SER A 66 -12.52 -7.35 18.03
CA SER A 66 -13.64 -6.48 18.42
C SER A 66 -13.53 -5.13 17.72
N ASN A 67 -14.60 -4.32 17.79
CA ASN A 67 -14.56 -2.95 17.27
C ASN A 67 -13.51 -2.10 18.01
N GLY A 68 -13.37 -2.28 19.33
CA GLY A 68 -12.32 -1.64 20.12
C GLY A 68 -10.91 -2.05 19.68
N VAL A 69 -10.68 -3.34 19.45
CA VAL A 69 -9.39 -3.83 18.94
C VAL A 69 -9.11 -3.31 17.54
N ARG A 70 -10.11 -3.27 16.64
CA ARG A 70 -9.97 -2.71 15.28
C ARG A 70 -9.53 -1.25 15.33
N GLU A 71 -10.24 -0.39 16.07
CA GLU A 71 -9.90 1.03 16.15
C GLU A 71 -8.52 1.28 16.79
N PHE A 72 -8.21 0.52 17.84
CA PHE A 72 -6.91 0.60 18.49
C PHE A 72 -5.78 0.14 17.57
N SER A 73 -5.97 -0.99 16.88
CA SER A 73 -4.98 -1.58 15.98
C SER A 73 -4.81 -0.79 14.70
N GLU A 74 -5.82 -0.09 14.16
CA GLU A 74 -5.69 0.76 12.96
C GLU A 74 -5.19 2.19 13.26
N LYS A 75 -5.66 2.80 14.35
CA LYS A 75 -5.48 4.25 14.59
C LYS A 75 -4.72 4.57 15.89
N GLY A 76 -4.63 3.62 16.81
CA GLY A 76 -4.11 3.86 18.16
C GLY A 76 -5.14 4.52 19.09
N GLU A 77 -6.41 4.59 18.68
CA GLU A 77 -7.51 5.15 19.48
C GLU A 77 -8.01 4.09 20.48
N ALA A 78 -7.76 4.30 21.77
CA ALA A 78 -8.05 3.30 22.81
C ALA A 78 -9.44 3.45 23.45
N TRP A 79 -10.19 4.51 23.14
CA TRP A 79 -11.43 4.84 23.84
C TRP A 79 -12.49 3.72 23.78
N THR A 80 -12.77 3.23 22.58
CA THR A 80 -13.77 2.16 22.36
C THR A 80 -13.35 0.86 23.04
N LEU A 81 -12.07 0.50 22.96
CA LEU A 81 -11.50 -0.67 23.64
C LEU A 81 -11.63 -0.56 25.16
N ILE A 82 -11.32 0.59 25.74
CA ILE A 82 -11.47 0.83 27.19
C ILE A 82 -12.93 0.68 27.61
N LYS A 83 -13.89 1.16 26.80
CA LYS A 83 -15.32 1.01 27.09
C LYS A 83 -15.80 -0.44 27.04
N GLU A 84 -15.26 -1.25 26.12
CA GLU A 84 -15.54 -2.70 26.07
C GLU A 84 -15.03 -3.41 27.33
N VAL A 85 -13.82 -3.07 27.78
CA VAL A 85 -13.21 -3.62 29.00
C VAL A 85 -14.01 -3.23 30.25
N GLU A 86 -14.37 -1.95 30.40
CA GLU A 86 -15.18 -1.46 31.52
C GLU A 86 -16.54 -2.18 31.59
N ALA A 87 -17.20 -2.34 30.44
CA ALA A 87 -18.47 -3.04 30.36
C ALA A 87 -18.36 -4.53 30.74
N ALA A 88 -17.24 -5.20 30.44
CA ALA A 88 -16.96 -6.56 30.87
C ALA A 88 -16.77 -6.64 32.40
N GLY A 89 -16.02 -5.70 32.98
CA GLY A 89 -15.86 -5.60 34.43
C GLY A 89 -17.20 -5.43 35.17
N GLU A 90 -18.09 -4.59 34.67
CA GLU A 90 -19.40 -4.34 35.30
C GLU A 90 -20.40 -5.48 35.12
N ARG A 91 -20.47 -6.08 33.92
CA ARG A 91 -21.52 -7.05 33.57
C ARG A 91 -21.21 -8.47 34.00
N ILE A 92 -19.98 -8.91 33.78
CA ILE A 92 -19.57 -10.32 33.98
C ILE A 92 -18.55 -10.48 35.11
N GLN A 93 -18.12 -9.38 35.75
CA GLN A 93 -17.16 -9.38 36.86
C GLN A 93 -15.83 -10.08 36.51
N SER A 94 -15.52 -10.21 35.23
CA SER A 94 -14.37 -10.94 34.71
C SER A 94 -13.13 -10.09 34.57
N VAL A 95 -13.23 -8.76 34.70
CA VAL A 95 -12.09 -7.83 34.64
C VAL A 95 -11.94 -7.13 35.98
N TYR A 96 -10.71 -7.03 36.47
CA TYR A 96 -10.37 -6.33 37.71
C TYR A 96 -9.63 -5.02 37.46
N GLY A 97 -8.48 -5.07 36.78
CA GLY A 97 -7.60 -3.92 36.60
C GLY A 97 -7.42 -3.56 35.14
N LEU A 98 -7.66 -2.30 34.80
CA LEU A 98 -7.24 -1.69 33.53
C LEU A 98 -6.02 -0.81 33.80
N PHE A 99 -4.98 -0.94 32.99
CA PHE A 99 -3.79 -0.10 33.10
C PHE A 99 -3.21 0.23 31.74
N SER A 100 -2.44 1.31 31.69
CA SER A 100 -1.78 1.77 30.47
C SER A 100 -0.36 2.24 30.73
N THR A 101 0.52 2.04 29.76
CA THR A 101 1.84 2.68 29.72
C THR A 101 1.83 3.87 28.76
N PRO A 102 2.71 4.86 28.96
CA PRO A 102 3.03 5.83 27.91
C PRO A 102 3.51 5.13 26.63
N ALA A 103 3.27 5.79 25.49
CA ALA A 103 3.79 5.40 24.19
C ALA A 103 5.34 5.46 24.16
N VAL A 104 5.95 4.61 23.33
CA VAL A 104 7.42 4.61 23.14
C VAL A 104 7.75 5.30 21.83
N LEU A 105 8.41 6.46 21.93
CA LEU A 105 8.87 7.25 20.79
C LEU A 105 10.15 6.63 20.23
N GLY A 106 10.02 5.79 19.21
CA GLY A 106 11.10 5.02 18.61
C GLY A 106 10.86 3.51 18.62
N GLY A 107 11.38 2.80 17.62
CA GLY A 107 11.21 1.34 17.51
C GLY A 107 11.94 0.57 18.62
N THR A 108 13.02 1.15 19.16
CA THR A 108 13.72 0.70 20.35
C THR A 108 13.49 1.65 21.52
N GLY A 109 13.12 1.13 22.68
CA GLY A 109 12.87 1.91 23.88
C GLY A 109 12.21 1.07 24.96
N GLN A 110 11.99 1.67 26.13
CA GLN A 110 11.37 0.98 27.26
C GLN A 110 10.26 1.82 27.88
N THR A 111 9.24 1.14 28.38
CA THR A 111 8.18 1.73 29.19
C THR A 111 7.74 0.73 30.25
N SER A 112 7.25 1.20 31.39
CA SER A 112 6.88 0.33 32.50
C SER A 112 5.67 0.84 33.25
N VAL A 113 4.89 -0.08 33.81
CA VAL A 113 3.72 0.19 34.64
C VAL A 113 3.62 -0.84 35.75
N GLU A 114 3.01 -0.46 36.86
CA GLU A 114 2.70 -1.37 37.95
C GLU A 114 1.21 -1.68 37.98
N PHE A 115 0.86 -2.92 38.27
CA PHE A 115 -0.52 -3.37 38.35
C PHE A 115 -0.67 -4.45 39.42
N GLU A 116 -1.91 -4.68 39.84
CA GLU A 116 -2.25 -5.66 40.88
C GLU A 116 -3.10 -6.80 40.31
N VAL A 117 -2.89 -7.98 40.87
CA VAL A 117 -3.47 -9.25 40.41
C VAL A 117 -4.08 -9.97 41.60
N TYR A 118 -5.25 -10.56 41.39
CA TYR A 118 -6.05 -11.27 42.37
C TYR A 118 -6.21 -12.72 41.94
N ALA A 119 -6.44 -13.64 42.88
CA ALA A 119 -6.58 -15.06 42.56
C ALA A 119 -7.72 -15.35 41.57
N ARG A 120 -8.82 -14.59 41.60
CA ARG A 120 -9.94 -14.70 40.65
C ARG A 120 -9.65 -14.08 39.27
N HIS A 121 -8.68 -13.17 39.21
CA HIS A 121 -8.32 -12.41 38.02
C HIS A 121 -6.82 -12.56 37.77
N ASN A 122 -6.39 -13.82 37.70
CA ASN A 122 -4.98 -14.23 37.63
C ASN A 122 -4.39 -14.20 36.22
N PHE A 123 -5.19 -13.90 35.20
CA PHE A 123 -4.74 -13.75 33.83
C PHE A 123 -4.41 -12.30 33.50
N LEU A 124 -3.35 -12.14 32.71
CA LEU A 124 -2.92 -10.87 32.15
C LEU A 124 -3.02 -10.94 30.64
N SER A 125 -3.68 -9.94 30.05
CA SER A 125 -3.61 -9.67 28.63
C SER A 125 -3.26 -8.21 28.36
N PHE A 126 -2.60 -7.95 27.24
CA PHE A 126 -2.39 -6.59 26.75
C PHE A 126 -2.26 -6.53 25.24
N ILE A 127 -2.42 -5.33 24.71
CA ILE A 127 -2.25 -5.01 23.30
C ILE A 127 -1.48 -3.71 23.14
N MET A 128 -0.65 -3.64 22.10
CA MET A 128 0.09 -2.45 21.71
C MET A 128 0.30 -2.40 20.19
N ARG A 129 -0.15 -1.31 19.55
CA ARG A 129 -0.07 -1.14 18.10
C ARG A 129 1.36 -0.85 17.64
N ILE A 130 1.73 -1.43 16.51
CA ILE A 130 2.95 -1.12 15.75
C ILE A 130 2.69 0.15 14.94
N VAL A 131 3.52 1.19 15.10
CA VAL A 131 3.28 2.48 14.44
C VAL A 131 4.46 2.86 13.54
N PRO A 132 4.22 3.18 12.25
CA PRO A 132 2.98 3.01 11.50
C PRO A 132 2.77 1.54 11.10
N SER A 133 1.52 1.13 10.97
CA SER A 133 1.12 -0.13 10.34
C SER A 133 -0.34 -0.04 9.86
N PRO A 134 -0.80 -0.94 8.99
CA PRO A 134 -2.21 -1.06 8.61
C PRO A 134 -3.08 -1.31 9.85
N ASP A 135 -2.97 -2.50 10.43
CA ASP A 135 -3.69 -2.92 11.63
C ASP A 135 -2.85 -3.88 12.51
N TRP A 136 -1.52 -3.73 12.46
CA TRP A 136 -0.61 -4.63 13.14
C TRP A 136 -0.34 -4.23 14.58
N PHE A 137 -0.27 -5.23 15.45
CA PHE A 137 -0.01 -5.05 16.88
C PHE A 137 0.87 -6.16 17.45
N ILE A 138 1.30 -5.96 18.69
CA ILE A 138 1.89 -6.99 19.54
C ILE A 138 1.09 -7.06 20.83
N GLY A 139 1.13 -8.20 21.49
CA GLY A 139 0.41 -8.37 22.74
C GLY A 139 0.65 -9.72 23.38
N ILE A 140 -0.02 -9.91 24.50
CA ILE A 140 -0.20 -11.20 25.16
C ILE A 140 -1.68 -11.41 25.40
N ASP A 141 -2.16 -12.63 25.15
CA ASP A 141 -3.50 -13.10 25.52
C ASP A 141 -3.36 -14.12 26.66
N SER A 142 -4.10 -13.87 27.74
CA SER A 142 -4.37 -14.79 28.85
C SER A 142 -3.14 -15.45 29.47
N LEU A 143 -2.12 -14.65 29.82
CA LEU A 143 -0.98 -15.14 30.58
C LEU A 143 -1.35 -15.38 32.04
N ASN A 144 -1.34 -16.63 32.48
CA ASN A 144 -1.56 -16.97 33.89
C ASN A 144 -0.34 -16.59 34.75
N LEU A 145 -0.53 -15.66 35.68
CA LEU A 145 0.48 -15.17 36.63
C LEU A 145 0.52 -15.98 37.93
N CYS A 146 -0.51 -16.79 38.17
CA CYS A 146 -0.61 -17.69 39.31
C CYS A 146 -0.21 -19.10 38.90
N ASP A 147 0.41 -19.82 39.81
CA ASP A 147 0.75 -21.23 39.67
C ASP A 147 0.33 -21.91 40.96
N GLU A 148 -0.81 -22.62 40.88
CA GLU A 148 -1.54 -23.21 42.01
C GLU A 148 -1.74 -22.23 43.19
N ASP A 149 -0.85 -22.26 44.18
CA ASP A 149 -0.93 -21.50 45.43
C ASP A 149 -0.03 -20.26 45.49
N HIS A 150 0.87 -20.08 44.52
CA HIS A 150 1.88 -19.02 44.53
C HIS A 150 1.91 -18.17 43.26
N TRP A 151 2.37 -16.93 43.42
CA TRP A 151 2.54 -15.96 42.34
C TRP A 151 3.93 -16.05 41.74
N LYS A 152 4.02 -16.21 40.41
CA LYS A 152 5.28 -16.32 39.66
C LYS A 152 6.17 -15.10 39.89
N GLU A 153 7.42 -15.29 40.31
CA GLU A 153 8.28 -14.16 40.70
C GLU A 153 8.78 -13.32 39.51
N ASN A 154 9.30 -13.96 38.47
CA ASN A 154 9.81 -13.31 37.27
C ASN A 154 9.36 -14.06 36.02
N ILE A 155 8.81 -13.33 35.04
CA ILE A 155 8.40 -13.88 33.75
C ILE A 155 9.02 -13.01 32.65
N SER A 156 9.62 -13.63 31.64
CA SER A 156 10.13 -12.92 30.46
C SER A 156 9.63 -13.57 29.19
N LEU A 157 8.99 -12.80 28.33
CA LEU A 157 8.39 -13.28 27.09
C LEU A 157 8.85 -12.44 25.90
N GLU A 158 9.05 -13.11 24.78
CA GLU A 158 9.38 -12.51 23.50
C GLU A 158 8.10 -12.31 22.69
N LEU A 159 7.98 -11.13 22.07
CA LEU A 159 6.77 -10.71 21.38
C LEU A 159 7.00 -10.64 19.88
N PHE A 160 5.97 -11.05 19.14
CA PHE A 160 5.95 -11.13 17.68
C PHE A 160 4.72 -10.38 17.14
N PRO A 161 4.81 -9.86 15.90
CA PRO A 161 3.72 -9.11 15.27
C PRO A 161 2.49 -9.99 14.98
N TYR A 162 1.32 -9.42 15.18
CA TYR A 162 0.00 -9.95 14.81
C TYR A 162 -0.70 -8.97 13.87
N ASP A 163 -1.52 -9.54 13.00
CA ASP A 163 -2.43 -8.85 12.08
C ASP A 163 -3.84 -8.94 12.66
N ALA A 164 -4.58 -7.83 12.70
CA ALA A 164 -5.93 -7.81 13.27
C ALA A 164 -7.02 -8.33 12.31
N GLY A 165 -6.71 -8.48 11.02
CA GLY A 165 -7.63 -8.95 9.98
C GLY A 165 -8.65 -7.90 9.53
N THR A 166 -8.35 -6.62 9.69
CA THR A 166 -9.26 -5.49 9.48
C THR A 166 -8.80 -4.51 8.40
N ASP A 167 -7.48 -4.45 8.12
CA ASP A 167 -6.90 -3.68 7.03
C ASP A 167 -5.88 -4.53 6.25
N SER A 168 -6.06 -4.62 4.93
CA SER A 168 -5.29 -5.45 4.01
C SER A 168 -4.05 -4.73 3.45
N GLY A 169 -3.58 -3.67 4.10
CA GLY A 169 -2.33 -3.00 3.75
C GLY A 169 -1.12 -3.93 3.85
N PHE A 170 -0.23 -3.91 2.86
CA PHE A 170 0.93 -4.81 2.82
C PHE A 170 2.15 -4.29 3.61
N THR A 171 2.26 -2.98 3.79
CA THR A 171 3.44 -2.33 4.34
C THR A 171 3.12 -1.45 5.53
N PHE A 172 4.13 -1.15 6.36
CA PHE A 172 4.00 -0.22 7.50
C PHE A 172 3.30 1.10 7.16
N SER A 173 3.52 1.63 5.95
CA SER A 173 2.97 2.90 5.49
C SER A 173 1.93 2.77 4.36
N SER A 174 1.33 1.59 4.23
CA SER A 174 0.24 1.38 3.28
C SER A 174 -0.94 2.30 3.59
N PRO A 175 -1.64 2.82 2.56
CA PRO A 175 -2.89 3.52 2.79
C PRO A 175 -3.94 2.55 3.33
N LYS A 176 -4.95 3.09 4.02
CA LYS A 176 -6.06 2.30 4.55
C LYS A 176 -6.74 1.49 3.42
N PHE A 177 -6.89 0.19 3.62
CA PHE A 177 -7.59 -0.70 2.70
C PHE A 177 -8.35 -1.75 3.50
N GLU A 178 -9.66 -1.56 3.71
CA GLU A 178 -10.43 -2.42 4.62
C GLU A 178 -10.50 -3.87 4.15
N THR A 179 -10.27 -4.81 5.06
CA THR A 179 -10.41 -6.25 4.82
C THR A 179 -11.89 -6.64 4.85
N ILE A 180 -12.45 -7.02 3.70
CA ILE A 180 -13.86 -7.37 3.54
C ILE A 180 -13.97 -8.74 2.85
N PRO A 181 -14.55 -9.77 3.49
CA PRO A 181 -15.04 -9.79 4.88
C PRO A 181 -13.87 -9.67 5.88
N GLN A 182 -14.16 -9.24 7.11
CA GLN A 182 -13.14 -9.19 8.17
C GLN A 182 -12.51 -10.58 8.35
N ASP A 183 -11.18 -10.62 8.47
CA ASP A 183 -10.41 -11.81 8.76
C ASP A 183 -10.17 -11.98 10.27
N LYS A 184 -9.72 -13.18 10.65
CA LYS A 184 -9.35 -13.49 12.04
C LYS A 184 -7.96 -12.95 12.36
N VAL A 185 -7.69 -12.70 13.64
CA VAL A 185 -6.36 -12.31 14.12
C VAL A 185 -5.35 -13.40 13.79
N THR A 186 -4.32 -13.05 13.02
CA THR A 186 -3.27 -13.99 12.61
C THR A 186 -1.89 -13.53 13.04
N GLN A 187 -1.00 -14.48 13.30
CA GLN A 187 0.39 -14.16 13.64
C GLN A 187 1.17 -13.91 12.35
N ILE A 188 1.87 -12.77 12.29
CA ILE A 188 2.75 -12.45 11.17
C ILE A 188 4.10 -13.16 11.40
N THR A 189 4.58 -13.82 10.35
CA THR A 189 5.82 -14.61 10.36
C THR A 189 6.75 -14.17 9.22
N SER A 190 7.95 -14.72 9.15
CA SER A 190 8.89 -14.38 8.08
C SER A 190 8.44 -14.88 6.70
N SER A 191 7.56 -15.88 6.65
CA SER A 191 7.07 -16.52 5.42
C SER A 191 5.59 -16.24 5.13
N PHE A 192 4.82 -15.76 6.11
CA PHE A 192 3.39 -15.47 5.96
C PHE A 192 3.02 -14.12 6.62
N PRO A 193 2.30 -13.23 5.91
CA PRO A 193 1.82 -13.36 4.53
C PRO A 193 2.96 -13.31 3.49
N SER A 194 2.87 -14.11 2.43
CA SER A 194 3.99 -14.42 1.52
C SER A 194 4.22 -13.43 0.37
N HIS A 195 3.45 -12.34 0.32
CA HIS A 195 3.58 -11.36 -0.75
C HIS A 195 4.94 -10.62 -0.66
N PRO A 196 5.68 -10.43 -1.79
CA PRO A 196 7.01 -9.84 -1.76
C PRO A 196 7.09 -8.44 -1.14
N ALA A 197 6.00 -7.65 -1.26
CA ALA A 197 5.93 -6.31 -0.70
C ALA A 197 5.73 -6.29 0.82
N ASN A 198 5.31 -7.40 1.46
CA ASN A 198 4.98 -7.42 2.88
C ASN A 198 6.17 -7.04 3.74
N SER A 199 5.97 -6.13 4.70
CA SER A 199 7.07 -5.60 5.51
C SER A 199 7.80 -6.66 6.33
N PHE A 200 7.10 -7.70 6.77
CA PHE A 200 7.69 -8.81 7.53
C PHE A 200 8.01 -10.05 6.68
N PHE A 201 7.91 -9.97 5.35
CA PHE A 201 8.27 -11.10 4.50
C PHE A 201 9.80 -11.16 4.27
N TYR A 202 10.45 -12.09 4.96
CA TYR A 202 11.88 -12.38 4.92
C TYR A 202 12.11 -13.86 4.54
N PRO A 203 12.08 -14.21 3.25
CA PRO A 203 12.08 -15.61 2.80
C PRO A 203 13.34 -16.40 3.18
N ARG A 204 14.45 -15.69 3.48
CA ARG A 204 15.71 -16.30 3.94
C ARG A 204 15.74 -16.60 5.44
N LEU A 205 14.81 -16.04 6.22
CA LEU A 205 14.72 -16.27 7.66
C LEU A 205 13.70 -17.37 7.95
N ARG A 206 14.08 -18.35 8.79
CA ARG A 206 13.16 -19.40 9.25
C ARG A 206 12.05 -18.83 10.14
N HIS A 207 12.41 -17.88 11.01
CA HIS A 207 11.50 -17.18 11.91
C HIS A 207 11.95 -15.72 12.04
N LEU A 208 11.02 -14.82 12.37
CA LEU A 208 11.37 -13.43 12.68
C LEU A 208 12.16 -13.37 13.99
N PRO A 209 13.12 -12.44 14.13
CA PRO A 209 13.65 -12.11 15.44
C PRO A 209 12.54 -11.51 16.33
N PRO A 210 12.67 -11.57 17.66
CA PRO A 210 11.73 -10.95 18.57
C PRO A 210 11.62 -9.44 18.32
N MET A 211 10.39 -8.94 18.11
CA MET A 211 10.16 -7.53 17.83
C MET A 211 10.11 -6.69 19.12
N ALA A 212 9.78 -7.34 20.24
CA ALA A 212 9.87 -6.77 21.56
C ALA A 212 10.06 -7.86 22.62
N LYS A 213 10.35 -7.43 23.85
CA LYS A 213 10.41 -8.28 25.04
C LYS A 213 9.58 -7.65 26.14
N VAL A 214 8.79 -8.44 26.84
CA VAL A 214 8.12 -8.03 28.07
C VAL A 214 8.70 -8.80 29.25
N THR A 215 8.95 -8.08 30.35
CA THR A 215 9.39 -8.68 31.61
C THR A 215 8.41 -8.28 32.70
N LEU A 216 7.92 -9.26 33.43
CA LEU A 216 7.05 -9.09 34.59
C LEU A 216 7.86 -9.46 35.82
N THR A 217 7.98 -8.53 36.76
CA THR A 217 8.66 -8.77 38.03
C THR A 217 7.70 -8.51 39.18
N LYS A 218 7.55 -9.50 40.06
CA LYS A 218 6.74 -9.36 41.26
C LYS A 218 7.44 -8.40 42.22
N ILE A 219 6.73 -7.37 42.66
CA ILE A 219 7.25 -6.37 43.59
C ILE A 219 7.18 -6.97 44.99
N LYS A 220 8.33 -7.20 45.60
CA LYS A 220 8.41 -7.62 47.00
C LYS A 220 7.91 -6.49 47.88
N SER A 221 6.84 -6.74 48.65
CA SER A 221 6.39 -5.79 49.67
C SER A 221 7.50 -5.64 50.72
N LYS A 222 7.91 -4.40 51.01
CA LYS A 222 9.04 -4.10 51.91
C LYS A 222 8.73 -4.64 53.32
N GLN A 223 9.24 -5.83 53.64
CA GLN A 223 9.69 -6.10 55.00
C GLN A 223 11.12 -5.55 55.17
N ILE A 224 11.36 -5.03 56.37
CA ILE A 224 12.45 -4.15 56.78
C ILE A 224 13.76 -4.94 57.04
N PHE A 225 14.89 -4.40 56.56
CA PHE A 225 16.32 -4.80 56.73
C PHE A 225 16.75 -6.16 56.10
N SER A 226 17.88 -6.33 55.39
CA SER A 226 19.19 -5.64 55.34
C SER A 226 19.94 -5.95 54.02
N LEU A 227 20.92 -5.13 53.65
CA LEU A 227 21.97 -5.36 52.63
C LEU A 227 23.34 -5.34 53.34
N PRO A 228 24.47 -5.73 52.72
CA PRO A 228 24.71 -6.62 51.57
C PRO A 228 25.84 -7.67 51.85
N ILE A 229 25.94 -8.76 51.09
CA ILE A 229 27.19 -9.54 50.95
C ILE A 229 27.34 -10.09 49.53
N GLU A 230 28.43 -9.72 48.85
CA GLU A 230 29.08 -10.50 47.77
C GLU A 230 30.10 -11.45 48.42
N PRO A 231 30.34 -12.67 47.89
CA PRO A 231 31.35 -12.80 46.83
C PRO A 231 31.12 -13.89 45.76
N THR A 232 31.56 -13.54 44.55
CA THR A 232 32.25 -14.27 43.46
C THR A 232 32.13 -15.80 43.22
N GLN A 233 31.98 -16.07 41.91
CA GLN A 233 32.65 -17.08 41.04
C GLN A 233 31.98 -18.43 40.70
N SER A 234 31.67 -18.52 39.39
CA SER A 234 31.95 -19.61 38.43
C SER A 234 31.24 -20.96 38.57
N ASN A 235 30.41 -21.31 37.58
CA ASN A 235 30.82 -22.23 36.51
C ASN A 235 29.81 -22.25 35.34
N GLN A 236 30.38 -22.26 34.13
CA GLN A 236 29.78 -22.41 32.79
C GLN A 236 29.27 -23.88 32.62
N ILE A 237 28.40 -24.31 31.68
CA ILE A 237 28.38 -24.35 30.18
C ILE A 237 27.06 -25.10 29.77
N PRO A 238 26.48 -25.08 28.52
CA PRO A 238 26.60 -24.18 27.37
C PRO A 238 25.26 -23.59 26.89
N THR A 239 25.31 -22.35 26.42
CA THR A 239 24.37 -21.76 25.45
C THR A 239 24.82 -22.08 24.02
N GLY A 240 24.03 -22.85 23.28
CA GLY A 240 24.22 -23.04 21.85
C GLY A 240 23.63 -21.87 21.07
N ASN A 241 24.48 -20.90 20.76
CA ASN A 241 24.56 -20.10 19.52
C ASN A 241 25.47 -18.90 19.79
N GLU A 242 26.78 -19.15 19.82
CA GLU A 242 27.77 -18.08 19.73
C GLU A 242 27.73 -17.50 18.31
N ILE A 243 27.51 -16.19 18.22
CA ILE A 243 27.86 -15.41 17.04
C ILE A 243 29.36 -15.20 17.16
N ASP A 244 30.10 -15.76 16.22
CA ASP A 244 31.54 -15.54 16.09
C ASP A 244 31.82 -14.03 15.92
N GLU A 245 32.48 -13.41 16.90
CA GLU A 245 32.88 -11.99 16.91
C GLU A 245 33.85 -11.64 15.76
N SER A 246 34.32 -12.63 14.99
CA SER A 246 35.14 -12.40 13.79
C SER A 246 34.40 -11.72 12.63
N LEU A 247 33.05 -11.71 12.62
CA LEU A 247 32.23 -11.12 11.54
C LEU A 247 31.85 -9.65 11.75
N ILE A 248 32.12 -9.05 12.92
CA ILE A 248 31.78 -7.64 13.18
C ILE A 248 32.72 -6.68 12.42
N ASN A 249 33.89 -7.18 11.96
CA ASN A 249 34.91 -6.39 11.26
C ASN A 249 34.99 -6.64 9.75
N THR A 250 34.07 -7.41 9.14
CA THR A 250 34.09 -7.56 7.68
C THR A 250 33.53 -6.31 6.99
N PRO A 251 34.24 -5.74 6.00
CA PRO A 251 33.75 -4.62 5.22
C PRO A 251 32.40 -4.97 4.57
N LEU A 252 31.39 -4.12 4.80
CA LEU A 252 30.07 -4.28 4.21
C LEU A 252 29.92 -3.28 3.07
N ASP A 253 30.03 -3.79 1.84
CA ASP A 253 29.87 -2.99 0.63
C ASP A 253 28.40 -2.57 0.44
N CYS A 254 28.20 -1.45 -0.25
CA CYS A 254 26.87 -1.00 -0.59
C CYS A 254 26.22 -1.89 -1.67
N GLU A 255 25.10 -2.52 -1.34
CA GLU A 255 24.26 -3.22 -2.32
C GLU A 255 23.10 -2.33 -2.77
N VAL A 256 22.82 -2.30 -4.08
CA VAL A 256 21.76 -1.50 -4.71
C VAL A 256 20.77 -2.38 -5.45
N SER A 257 19.56 -1.89 -5.67
CA SER A 257 18.52 -2.58 -6.41
C SER A 257 18.80 -2.65 -7.91
N ALA A 258 18.04 -3.50 -8.60
CA ALA A 258 17.97 -3.45 -10.05
C ALA A 258 17.46 -2.06 -10.50
N TRP A 259 17.91 -1.63 -11.67
CA TRP A 259 17.45 -0.37 -12.26
C TRP A 259 15.94 -0.37 -12.50
N SER A 260 15.31 0.80 -12.32
CA SER A 260 13.97 1.03 -12.82
C SER A 260 13.93 0.86 -14.35
N PRO A 261 12.74 0.65 -14.92
CA PRO A 261 12.52 0.88 -16.34
C PRO A 261 12.95 2.31 -16.72
N TRP A 262 13.30 2.51 -17.99
CA TRP A 262 13.61 3.84 -18.51
C TRP A 262 12.37 4.75 -18.47
N GLY A 263 12.57 5.99 -18.03
CA GLY A 263 11.57 7.06 -18.12
C GLY A 263 11.43 7.62 -19.54
N LEU A 264 10.52 8.59 -19.70
CA LEU A 264 10.26 9.27 -20.97
C LEU A 264 11.51 9.91 -21.56
N CYS A 265 11.59 9.90 -22.89
CA CYS A 265 12.67 10.56 -23.60
C CYS A 265 12.49 12.08 -23.61
N LYS A 266 13.34 12.79 -22.89
CA LYS A 266 13.35 14.25 -22.82
C LYS A 266 14.17 14.84 -23.95
N GLY A 267 13.54 15.56 -24.89
CA GLY A 267 14.23 16.25 -25.98
C GLY A 267 13.27 17.06 -26.86
N GLU A 268 13.81 17.93 -27.72
CA GLU A 268 13.02 18.65 -28.72
C GLU A 268 12.65 17.72 -29.87
N CYS A 269 11.37 17.71 -30.27
CA CYS A 269 10.88 16.93 -31.42
C CYS A 269 11.04 17.77 -32.71
N GLY A 270 11.61 17.18 -33.76
CA GLY A 270 11.79 17.82 -35.07
C GLY A 270 12.81 17.09 -35.95
N GLU A 271 12.65 17.14 -37.28
CA GLU A 271 13.46 16.38 -38.25
C GLU A 271 14.98 16.58 -38.09
N ASP A 272 15.40 17.74 -37.55
CA ASP A 272 16.80 18.15 -37.41
C ASP A 272 17.41 17.98 -36.00
N LYS A 273 16.68 17.49 -34.98
CA LYS A 273 17.18 17.41 -33.58
C LYS A 273 16.95 16.03 -32.93
N LYS A 274 17.77 15.04 -33.31
CA LYS A 274 17.67 13.63 -32.87
C LYS A 274 18.38 13.29 -31.54
N LYS A 275 18.43 14.18 -30.55
CA LYS A 275 19.11 13.87 -29.28
C LYS A 275 18.26 14.25 -28.07
N GLY A 276 17.41 13.31 -27.66
CA GLY A 276 16.79 13.31 -26.35
C GLY A 276 17.58 12.46 -25.35
N VAL A 277 17.18 12.57 -24.09
CA VAL A 277 17.79 11.93 -22.95
C VAL A 277 16.71 11.31 -22.08
N ARG A 278 16.89 10.04 -21.68
CA ARG A 278 16.01 9.35 -20.75
C ARG A 278 16.79 8.96 -19.49
N TYR A 279 16.09 8.94 -18.37
CA TYR A 279 16.65 8.66 -17.06
C TYR A 279 16.05 7.37 -16.49
N ARG A 280 16.84 6.63 -15.72
CA ARG A 280 16.36 5.55 -14.84
C ARG A 280 17.06 5.63 -13.50
N THR A 281 16.42 5.11 -12.46
CA THR A 281 16.94 5.20 -11.09
C THR A 281 16.96 3.83 -10.42
N ARG A 282 17.81 3.67 -9.41
CA ARG A 282 17.84 2.51 -8.51
C ARG A 282 18.05 3.01 -7.09
N TYR A 283 17.75 2.16 -6.11
CA TYR A 283 17.82 2.53 -4.70
C TYR A 283 18.79 1.63 -3.95
N VAL A 284 19.28 2.11 -2.81
CA VAL A 284 20.22 1.35 -1.96
C VAL A 284 19.45 0.31 -1.16
N HIS A 285 19.84 -0.97 -1.28
CA HIS A 285 19.35 -2.06 -0.43
C HIS A 285 20.12 -2.14 0.89
N ILE A 286 21.45 -1.99 0.84
CA ILE A 286 22.34 -2.05 2.00
C ILE A 286 23.27 -0.84 1.95
N LYS A 287 23.29 -0.02 3.01
CA LYS A 287 24.22 1.09 3.12
C LYS A 287 25.62 0.58 3.51
N PRO A 288 26.70 1.20 3.01
CA PRO A 288 28.05 0.73 3.32
C PRO A 288 28.37 0.91 4.80
N ALA A 289 29.06 -0.07 5.38
CA ALA A 289 29.52 -0.06 6.78
C ALA A 289 30.90 -0.72 6.90
N ASN A 290 31.59 -0.55 8.04
CA ASN A 290 32.89 -1.17 8.32
C ASN A 290 33.95 -0.95 7.23
N ASN A 291 34.07 0.27 6.71
CA ASN A 291 35.01 0.60 5.63
C ASN A 291 34.71 -0.07 4.26
N GLY A 292 33.49 -0.56 4.05
CA GLY A 292 33.02 -1.06 2.76
C GLY A 292 32.81 0.03 1.71
N SER A 293 32.71 -0.40 0.45
CA SER A 293 32.68 0.45 -0.73
C SER A 293 31.41 1.31 -0.82
N SER A 294 31.59 2.60 -1.14
CA SER A 294 30.48 3.54 -1.38
C SER A 294 29.51 3.06 -2.44
N CYS A 295 28.24 3.48 -2.32
CA CYS A 295 27.20 3.09 -3.27
C CYS A 295 27.53 3.52 -4.70
N PRO A 296 27.33 2.63 -5.69
CA PRO A 296 27.43 3.01 -7.09
C PRO A 296 26.30 4.01 -7.47
N PRO A 297 26.40 4.70 -8.63
CA PRO A 297 25.44 5.73 -9.02
C PRO A 297 23.99 5.25 -8.96
N LEU A 298 23.10 6.06 -8.39
CA LEU A 298 21.69 5.74 -8.20
C LEU A 298 20.79 6.24 -9.35
N GLU A 299 21.35 7.01 -10.27
CA GLU A 299 20.70 7.53 -11.45
C GLU A 299 21.58 7.24 -12.67
N GLU A 300 20.94 6.84 -13.77
CA GLU A 300 21.59 6.58 -15.04
C GLU A 300 20.87 7.30 -16.16
N GLU A 301 21.67 7.89 -17.04
CA GLU A 301 21.24 8.66 -18.18
C GLU A 301 21.56 7.91 -19.48
N LYS A 302 20.64 7.88 -20.43
CA LYS A 302 20.88 7.33 -21.78
C LYS A 302 20.25 8.20 -22.86
N THR A 303 20.91 8.30 -24.00
CA THR A 303 20.37 8.99 -25.18
C THR A 303 19.21 8.22 -25.81
N CYS A 304 18.24 8.96 -26.33
CA CYS A 304 17.04 8.43 -26.97
C CYS A 304 16.49 9.40 -28.02
N VAL A 305 15.57 8.93 -28.86
CA VAL A 305 14.81 9.78 -29.79
C VAL A 305 13.47 10.08 -29.13
N PRO A 306 13.10 11.37 -28.96
CA PRO A 306 11.81 11.72 -28.39
C PRO A 306 10.71 11.48 -29.43
N ASP A 307 9.79 10.58 -29.11
CA ASP A 307 8.53 10.44 -29.84
C ASP A 307 7.54 11.51 -29.34
N ASN A 308 6.70 12.02 -30.23
CA ASN A 308 5.80 13.16 -30.02
C ASN A 308 5.13 13.14 -28.63
N SER A 309 5.70 13.86 -27.67
CA SER A 309 5.19 13.88 -26.30
C SER A 309 4.19 15.00 -26.13
N MET A 310 2.93 14.62 -25.87
CA MET A 310 1.92 15.57 -25.43
C MET A 310 2.27 16.01 -24.00
N PHE A 311 2.27 17.34 -23.77
CA PHE A 311 2.30 17.89 -22.43
C PHE A 311 1.11 18.81 -22.22
N PHE A 312 0.64 18.90 -20.98
CA PHE A 312 -0.41 19.82 -20.60
C PHE A 312 -0.06 20.58 -19.32
N GLU A 313 -0.68 21.75 -19.17
CA GLU A 313 -0.54 22.61 -18.00
C GLU A 313 -1.46 22.15 -16.88
N LEU A 314 -0.87 21.92 -15.70
CA LEU A 314 -1.59 21.57 -14.48
C LEU A 314 -1.48 22.70 -13.45
N LEU A 315 -2.63 23.25 -13.06
CA LEU A 315 -2.76 24.28 -12.03
C LEU A 315 -3.01 23.63 -10.66
N GLN A 316 -2.68 24.35 -9.59
CA GLN A 316 -2.88 23.90 -8.21
C GLN A 316 -4.37 23.58 -7.93
N GLN A 317 -4.62 22.42 -7.30
CA GLN A 317 -5.95 21.86 -6.96
C GLN A 317 -6.90 21.53 -8.13
N LYS A 318 -6.51 21.76 -9.38
CA LYS A 318 -7.31 21.39 -10.55
C LYS A 318 -6.96 19.98 -11.01
N GLU A 319 -7.98 19.15 -11.19
CA GLU A 319 -7.85 17.83 -11.83
C GLU A 319 -7.98 17.99 -13.36
N ARG A 320 -7.14 17.28 -14.11
CA ARG A 320 -7.18 17.21 -15.57
C ARG A 320 -7.16 15.76 -15.98
N CYS A 321 -8.07 15.34 -16.87
CA CYS A 321 -8.15 13.96 -17.33
C CYS A 321 -7.91 13.87 -18.83
N ILE A 322 -7.20 12.81 -19.24
CA ILE A 322 -7.18 12.32 -20.62
C ILE A 322 -8.17 11.15 -20.69
N ILE A 323 -8.92 11.08 -21.79
CA ILE A 323 -9.90 10.03 -22.03
C ILE A 323 -9.30 9.14 -23.12
N GLU A 324 -9.16 7.85 -22.85
CA GLU A 324 -8.67 6.86 -23.79
C GLU A 324 -9.71 5.76 -23.97
N GLU A 325 -10.00 5.36 -25.20
CA GLU A 325 -10.86 4.21 -25.48
C GLU A 325 -10.03 2.93 -25.47
N ILE A 326 -10.32 2.04 -24.53
CA ILE A 326 -9.49 0.86 -24.26
C ILE A 326 -10.37 -0.39 -24.37
N PRO A 327 -9.95 -1.44 -25.12
CA PRO A 327 -10.66 -2.71 -25.18
C PRO A 327 -10.67 -3.44 -23.83
N GLU A 328 -11.56 -4.42 -23.69
CA GLU A 328 -11.58 -5.34 -22.54
C GLU A 328 -10.31 -6.19 -22.47
N ASP A 329 -9.90 -6.56 -21.26
CA ASP A 329 -8.71 -7.35 -20.93
C ASP A 329 -7.39 -6.81 -21.53
N THR A 330 -7.26 -5.49 -21.63
CA THR A 330 -6.05 -4.86 -22.19
C THR A 330 -5.15 -4.34 -21.08
N LEU A 331 -3.88 -4.74 -21.10
CA LEU A 331 -2.85 -4.19 -20.21
C LEU A 331 -2.36 -2.83 -20.73
N VAL A 332 -2.49 -1.81 -19.90
CA VAL A 332 -2.16 -0.43 -20.25
C VAL A 332 -1.06 0.07 -19.33
N THR A 333 -0.05 0.68 -19.91
CA THR A 333 1.09 1.25 -19.20
C THR A 333 1.22 2.74 -19.52
N GLY A 334 1.21 3.57 -18.50
CA GLY A 334 1.45 5.00 -18.63
C GLY A 334 2.77 5.46 -18.02
N TYR A 335 3.44 6.39 -18.69
CA TYR A 335 4.68 7.04 -18.27
C TYR A 335 4.47 8.53 -18.04
N ILE A 336 5.13 9.08 -17.03
CA ILE A 336 4.91 10.45 -16.56
C ILE A 336 6.24 11.15 -16.32
N LEU A 337 6.31 12.40 -16.75
CA LEU A 337 7.39 13.34 -16.42
C LEU A 337 6.78 14.67 -15.98
N LEU A 338 7.18 15.15 -14.81
CA LEU A 338 6.75 16.40 -14.21
C LEU A 338 7.87 17.44 -14.25
N GLU A 339 7.59 18.62 -14.79
CA GLU A 339 8.51 19.74 -14.86
C GLU A 339 7.86 21.03 -14.36
N HIS A 340 8.65 21.98 -13.86
CA HIS A 340 8.17 23.33 -13.64
C HIS A 340 7.94 24.04 -14.98
N TRP A 341 6.95 24.93 -15.03
CA TRP A 341 6.73 25.78 -16.20
C TRP A 341 7.88 26.77 -16.43
N ASP A 342 8.45 27.34 -15.36
CA ASP A 342 9.53 28.32 -15.43
C ASP A 342 10.89 27.70 -15.07
N LYS A 343 11.87 27.79 -15.98
CA LYS A 343 13.18 27.10 -15.86
C LYS A 343 14.09 27.70 -14.77
N LYS A 344 13.73 28.83 -14.18
CA LYS A 344 14.57 29.56 -13.20
C LYS A 344 14.51 29.05 -11.76
N GLN A 345 13.67 28.05 -11.47
CA GLN A 345 13.38 27.60 -10.11
C GLN A 345 13.53 26.07 -9.97
N ASP A 346 14.72 25.55 -10.23
CA ASP A 346 15.02 24.10 -10.15
C ASP A 346 15.37 23.62 -8.72
N HIS A 347 15.34 24.52 -7.73
CA HIS A 347 15.80 24.24 -6.35
C HIS A 347 14.69 24.07 -5.30
N SER A 348 13.45 23.80 -5.71
CA SER A 348 12.35 23.51 -4.77
C SER A 348 12.17 22.00 -4.59
N PRO A 349 12.33 21.43 -3.38
CA PRO A 349 12.15 20.01 -3.16
C PRO A 349 10.66 19.71 -2.96
N HIS A 350 10.13 18.74 -3.72
CA HIS A 350 8.77 18.17 -3.61
C HIS A 350 7.74 18.69 -4.63
N LEU A 351 7.98 18.41 -5.92
CA LEU A 351 6.92 18.33 -6.91
C LEU A 351 6.29 16.93 -6.84
N GLY A 352 4.97 16.88 -6.71
CA GLY A 352 4.22 15.63 -6.67
C GLY A 352 2.86 15.74 -7.33
N LEU A 353 2.47 14.70 -8.04
CA LEU A 353 1.17 14.55 -8.68
C LEU A 353 0.50 13.25 -8.22
N THR A 354 -0.82 13.23 -8.24
CA THR A 354 -1.62 12.03 -8.05
C THR A 354 -2.29 11.69 -9.38
N ILE A 355 -2.16 10.45 -9.82
CA ILE A 355 -2.88 9.91 -10.97
C ILE A 355 -3.99 9.01 -10.48
N THR A 356 -5.16 9.19 -11.09
CA THR A 356 -6.35 8.39 -10.87
C THR A 356 -6.81 7.87 -12.22
N VAL A 357 -6.87 6.55 -12.41
CA VAL A 357 -7.45 5.91 -13.59
C VAL A 357 -8.84 5.44 -13.24
N LYS A 358 -9.84 5.77 -14.07
CA LYS A 358 -11.21 5.28 -13.94
C LYS A 358 -11.63 4.47 -15.16
N ASP A 359 -12.48 3.48 -14.95
CA ASP A 359 -13.10 2.67 -16.00
C ASP A 359 -14.30 3.41 -16.65
N PRO A 360 -14.98 2.81 -17.66
CA PRO A 360 -16.18 3.38 -18.28
C PRO A 360 -17.36 3.60 -17.32
N ASN A 361 -17.40 2.85 -16.20
CA ASN A 361 -18.41 2.98 -15.16
C ASN A 361 -18.04 4.02 -14.09
N LEU A 362 -16.93 4.73 -14.27
CA LEU A 362 -16.35 5.71 -13.33
C LEU A 362 -15.80 5.09 -12.03
N GLU A 363 -15.61 3.77 -11.98
CA GLU A 363 -14.90 3.09 -10.90
C GLU A 363 -13.40 3.32 -11.00
N VAL A 364 -12.74 3.55 -9.86
CA VAL A 364 -11.31 3.86 -9.81
C VAL A 364 -10.50 2.56 -9.89
N LEU A 365 -9.86 2.32 -11.04
CA LEU A 365 -8.97 1.17 -11.26
C LEU A 365 -7.61 1.34 -10.58
N LEU A 366 -7.10 2.59 -10.53
CA LEU A 366 -5.78 2.89 -9.97
C LEU A 366 -5.77 4.30 -9.41
N MET A 367 -5.24 4.49 -8.20
CA MET A 367 -4.90 5.82 -7.69
C MET A 367 -3.50 5.79 -7.09
N LYS A 368 -2.55 6.53 -7.68
CA LYS A 368 -1.13 6.49 -7.27
C LYS A 368 -0.47 7.86 -7.32
N ARG A 369 0.39 8.12 -6.34
CA ARG A 369 1.20 9.35 -6.27
C ARG A 369 2.56 9.15 -6.93
N PHE A 370 2.99 10.15 -7.69
CA PHE A 370 4.27 10.19 -8.36
C PHE A 370 5.03 11.48 -8.02
N GLY A 371 6.36 11.38 -8.01
CA GLY A 371 7.25 12.54 -7.90
C GLY A 371 7.51 13.15 -9.27
N LYS A 372 8.79 13.42 -9.58
CA LYS A 372 9.23 14.00 -10.87
C LYS A 372 9.04 13.05 -12.05
N TYR A 373 9.25 11.75 -11.85
CA TYR A 373 9.10 10.72 -12.88
C TYR A 373 8.20 9.60 -12.33
N GLY A 374 7.43 8.94 -13.20
CA GLY A 374 6.53 7.87 -12.78
C GLY A 374 6.15 6.91 -13.92
N LYS A 375 5.84 5.66 -13.53
CA LYS A 375 5.25 4.64 -14.40
C LYS A 375 4.06 4.03 -13.66
N PHE A 376 2.93 3.92 -14.34
CA PHE A 376 1.76 3.17 -13.87
C PHE A 376 1.35 2.12 -14.88
N THR A 377 0.71 1.07 -14.38
CA THR A 377 0.16 0.01 -15.21
C THR A 377 -1.19 -0.39 -14.62
N PHE A 378 -2.20 -0.60 -15.46
CA PHE A 378 -3.51 -1.11 -15.08
C PHE A 378 -4.04 -2.03 -16.18
N THR A 379 -5.01 -2.88 -15.84
CA THR A 379 -5.71 -3.74 -16.81
C THR A 379 -7.13 -3.24 -16.97
N SER A 380 -7.58 -3.06 -18.20
CA SER A 380 -8.97 -2.77 -18.53
C SER A 380 -9.80 -4.04 -18.40
N HIS A 381 -10.92 -4.00 -17.67
CA HIS A 381 -11.87 -5.11 -17.53
C HIS A 381 -13.18 -4.90 -18.29
N PHE A 382 -13.38 -3.72 -18.86
CA PHE A 382 -14.56 -3.38 -19.64
C PHE A 382 -14.13 -2.57 -20.85
N SER A 383 -14.64 -2.87 -22.03
CA SER A 383 -14.37 -2.05 -23.21
C SER A 383 -15.01 -0.67 -23.06
N GLY A 384 -14.28 0.39 -23.42
CA GLY A 384 -14.83 1.75 -23.47
C GLY A 384 -13.89 2.83 -22.95
N GLN A 385 -14.49 3.98 -22.60
CA GLN A 385 -13.76 5.19 -22.22
C GLN A 385 -13.18 5.09 -20.80
N HIS A 386 -11.86 5.11 -20.72
CA HIS A 386 -11.11 5.17 -19.48
C HIS A 386 -10.60 6.58 -19.24
N PHE A 387 -10.65 7.03 -17.99
CA PHE A 387 -10.26 8.38 -17.61
C PHE A 387 -8.95 8.36 -16.83
N VAL A 388 -7.87 8.86 -17.44
CA VAL A 388 -6.57 9.04 -16.78
C VAL A 388 -6.47 10.46 -16.26
N CYS A 389 -6.83 10.65 -14.99
CA CYS A 389 -6.89 11.93 -14.31
C CYS A 389 -5.59 12.23 -13.54
N VAL A 390 -5.11 13.46 -13.61
CA VAL A 390 -3.91 13.96 -12.94
C VAL A 390 -4.25 15.16 -12.07
N LYS A 391 -3.78 15.16 -10.81
CA LYS A 391 -4.02 16.21 -9.83
C LYS A 391 -2.74 16.58 -9.07
N SER A 392 -2.44 17.87 -8.95
CA SER A 392 -1.27 18.36 -8.21
C SER A 392 -1.46 18.23 -6.69
N ASN A 393 -0.42 17.80 -5.97
CA ASN A 393 -0.44 17.62 -4.52
C ASN A 393 0.53 18.60 -3.85
N THR A 394 0.15 19.88 -3.78
CA THR A 394 0.92 20.94 -3.09
C THR A 394 0.18 21.45 -1.86
N THR A 395 0.91 21.61 -0.76
CA THR A 395 0.42 21.99 0.58
C THR A 395 0.61 23.48 0.89
N ARG A 396 0.96 24.33 -0.08
CA ARG A 396 1.23 25.76 0.18
C ARG A 396 -0.06 26.58 0.33
N PHE A 397 -0.09 27.48 1.32
CA PHE A 397 -1.21 28.38 1.66
C PHE A 397 -1.60 29.27 0.46
N SER A 398 -2.90 29.39 0.19
CA SER A 398 -3.57 29.95 -1.02
C SER A 398 -3.26 31.41 -1.38
N VAL A 399 -2.38 32.11 -0.66
CA VAL A 399 -2.17 33.56 -0.82
C VAL A 399 -1.05 33.90 -1.83
N PHE A 400 -0.23 32.92 -2.23
CA PHE A 400 0.88 33.10 -3.20
C PHE A 400 0.90 32.08 -4.36
N ALA A 401 -0.22 31.39 -4.61
CA ALA A 401 -0.26 30.23 -5.50
C ALA A 401 -0.44 30.60 -6.99
N ASN A 402 0.67 30.78 -7.70
CA ASN A 402 0.70 30.88 -9.17
C ASN A 402 1.68 29.86 -9.80
N GLU A 403 2.01 28.78 -9.09
CA GLU A 403 2.94 27.75 -9.58
C GLU A 403 2.23 26.84 -10.60
N ARG A 404 2.74 26.85 -11.84
CA ARG A 404 2.25 26.06 -12.98
C ARG A 404 3.16 24.86 -13.21
N LEU A 405 2.58 23.68 -13.33
CA LEU A 405 3.32 22.44 -13.61
C LEU A 405 3.10 22.00 -15.05
N LYS A 406 4.19 21.58 -15.69
CA LYS A 406 4.19 20.96 -17.02
C LYS A 406 4.20 19.44 -16.82
N VAL A 407 3.10 18.79 -17.21
CA VAL A 407 2.96 17.33 -17.11
C VAL A 407 3.09 16.74 -18.50
N HIS A 408 4.07 15.87 -18.69
CA HIS A 408 4.18 15.00 -19.85
C HIS A 408 3.60 13.64 -19.47
N LEU A 409 2.63 13.16 -20.24
CA LEU A 409 1.93 11.90 -20.01
C LEU A 409 1.87 11.14 -21.33
N ASP A 410 2.32 9.89 -21.29
CA ASP A 410 2.28 8.96 -22.41
C ASP A 410 1.57 7.69 -21.95
N VAL A 411 0.49 7.29 -22.62
CA VAL A 411 -0.31 6.12 -22.26
C VAL A 411 -0.24 5.13 -23.42
N GLN A 412 0.35 3.98 -23.16
CA GLN A 412 0.60 2.94 -24.15
C GLN A 412 -0.19 1.68 -23.78
N MET A 413 -0.89 1.10 -24.74
CA MET A 413 -1.48 -0.24 -24.61
C MET A 413 -0.35 -1.23 -24.90
N VAL A 414 0.23 -1.83 -23.85
CA VAL A 414 1.51 -2.56 -23.95
C VAL A 414 1.28 -4.06 -23.73
N GLU A 415 1.70 -4.81 -24.74
CA GLU A 415 1.86 -6.26 -24.80
C GLU A 415 2.76 -6.81 -23.66
N HIS A 416 2.51 -8.04 -23.21
CA HIS A 416 3.46 -8.81 -22.41
C HIS A 416 4.75 -9.06 -23.21
N THR A 417 5.62 -8.06 -23.30
CA THR A 417 6.97 -8.24 -23.84
C THR A 417 7.83 -8.88 -22.77
N ILE A 418 7.89 -10.22 -22.82
CA ILE A 418 8.92 -10.97 -22.11
C ILE A 418 10.26 -10.58 -22.72
N ASP A 419 11.09 -9.92 -21.93
CA ASP A 419 12.41 -9.42 -22.29
C ASP A 419 13.27 -10.59 -22.84
N PRO A 420 13.68 -10.61 -24.11
CA PRO A 420 14.41 -11.74 -24.72
C PRO A 420 15.85 -11.88 -24.20
N SER A 421 16.25 -11.07 -23.22
CA SER A 421 17.59 -11.06 -22.63
C SER A 421 17.77 -12.04 -21.46
N ALA A 422 16.70 -12.67 -20.97
CA ALA A 422 16.75 -13.55 -19.80
C ALA A 422 17.00 -15.04 -20.07
N VAL A 423 17.01 -15.50 -21.33
CA VAL A 423 17.18 -16.94 -21.65
C VAL A 423 18.47 -17.18 -22.41
N LYS A 424 19.58 -17.14 -21.66
CA LYS A 424 20.84 -17.81 -22.06
C LYS A 424 21.00 -19.03 -21.18
N THR A 425 20.44 -20.17 -21.58
CA THR A 425 21.16 -21.42 -21.86
C THR A 425 20.21 -22.61 -21.94
N LYS A 426 20.49 -23.46 -22.94
CA LYS A 426 19.99 -24.82 -23.22
C LYS A 426 18.70 -24.99 -24.03
N ASP A 427 18.85 -25.92 -24.96
CA ASP A 427 17.90 -26.69 -25.78
C ASP A 427 17.09 -25.96 -26.87
N THR A 428 17.41 -26.28 -28.13
CA THR A 428 16.83 -25.72 -29.35
C THR A 428 15.34 -26.01 -29.53
N ILE A 429 14.78 -26.97 -28.80
CA ILE A 429 13.36 -27.33 -28.84
C ILE A 429 12.52 -26.38 -28.00
N GLU A 430 13.00 -25.98 -26.81
CA GLU A 430 12.32 -24.99 -25.96
C GLU A 430 12.27 -23.61 -26.63
N SER A 431 13.28 -23.26 -27.44
CA SER A 431 13.29 -22.02 -28.23
C SER A 431 12.22 -22.01 -29.33
N VAL A 432 11.88 -23.15 -29.92
CA VAL A 432 10.83 -23.25 -30.95
C VAL A 432 9.45 -23.19 -30.31
N GLU A 433 9.26 -23.89 -29.19
CA GLU A 433 8.02 -23.85 -28.41
C GLU A 433 7.71 -22.41 -27.94
N PHE A 434 8.73 -21.68 -27.46
CA PHE A 434 8.60 -20.28 -27.08
C PHE A 434 8.21 -19.36 -28.25
N LYS A 435 8.78 -19.57 -29.45
CA LYS A 435 8.43 -18.79 -30.65
C LYS A 435 7.00 -19.07 -31.12
N ILE A 436 6.53 -20.32 -31.03
CA ILE A 436 5.15 -20.68 -31.38
C ILE A 436 4.17 -20.03 -30.39
N GLN A 437 4.46 -20.12 -29.09
CA GLN A 437 3.65 -19.47 -28.04
C GLN A 437 3.59 -17.94 -28.24
N HIS A 438 4.72 -17.32 -28.58
CA HIS A 438 4.79 -15.89 -28.89
C HIS A 438 3.94 -15.52 -30.11
N LEU A 439 4.02 -16.28 -31.22
CA LEU A 439 3.23 -16.04 -32.42
C LEU A 439 1.72 -16.25 -32.20
N ILE A 440 1.33 -17.22 -31.37
CA ILE A 440 -0.06 -17.43 -30.97
C ILE A 440 -0.57 -16.21 -30.20
N GLY A 441 0.23 -15.68 -29.27
CA GLY A 441 -0.10 -14.45 -28.54
C GLY A 441 -0.28 -13.25 -29.47
N GLN A 442 0.62 -13.07 -30.44
CA GLN A 442 0.52 -12.00 -31.44
C GLN A 442 -0.72 -12.14 -32.32
N MET A 443 -1.05 -13.35 -32.77
CA MET A 443 -2.24 -13.60 -33.59
C MET A 443 -3.53 -13.34 -32.80
N GLN A 444 -3.60 -13.76 -31.54
CA GLN A 444 -4.74 -13.51 -30.66
C GLN A 444 -4.93 -12.00 -30.41
N TYR A 445 -3.85 -11.25 -30.24
CA TYR A 445 -3.90 -9.80 -30.09
C TYR A 445 -4.43 -9.11 -31.36
N ILE A 446 -3.87 -9.45 -32.53
CA ILE A 446 -4.32 -8.86 -33.81
C ILE A 446 -5.80 -9.17 -34.05
N SER A 447 -6.24 -10.40 -33.75
CA SER A 447 -7.67 -10.76 -33.85
C SER A 447 -8.53 -9.88 -32.96
N LYS A 448 -8.17 -9.73 -31.67
CA LYS A 448 -8.90 -8.86 -30.73
C LYS A 448 -8.95 -7.42 -31.19
N GLN A 449 -7.84 -6.90 -31.74
CA GLN A 449 -7.77 -5.53 -32.24
C GLN A 449 -8.62 -5.34 -33.50
N GLN A 450 -8.63 -6.33 -34.42
CA GLN A 450 -9.50 -6.31 -35.59
C GLN A 450 -10.97 -6.43 -35.22
N ASP A 451 -11.31 -7.22 -34.20
CA ASP A 451 -12.68 -7.38 -33.72
C ASP A 451 -13.20 -6.07 -33.10
N PHE A 452 -12.37 -5.38 -32.30
CA PHE A 452 -12.70 -4.05 -31.76
C PHE A 452 -12.92 -3.01 -32.87
N GLU A 453 -12.03 -2.96 -33.86
CA GLU A 453 -12.18 -2.03 -35.00
C GLU A 453 -13.40 -2.35 -35.86
N ARG A 454 -13.74 -3.64 -36.02
CA ARG A 454 -14.95 -4.07 -36.72
C ARG A 454 -16.22 -3.65 -35.99
N GLU A 455 -16.30 -3.82 -34.67
CA GLU A 455 -17.45 -3.37 -33.88
C GLU A 455 -17.64 -1.84 -33.98
N ARG A 456 -16.54 -1.09 -34.00
CA ARG A 456 -16.55 0.35 -34.24
C ARG A 456 -17.02 0.71 -35.65
N GLU A 457 -16.57 -0.02 -36.68
CA GLU A 457 -17.04 0.19 -38.05
C GLU A 457 -18.53 -0.10 -38.17
N GLU A 458 -19.04 -1.16 -37.55
CA GLU A 458 -20.45 -1.52 -37.57
C GLU A 458 -21.33 -0.44 -36.91
N THR A 459 -20.95 0.04 -35.74
CA THR A 459 -21.65 1.14 -35.05
C THR A 459 -21.59 2.45 -35.83
N PHE A 460 -20.44 2.79 -36.41
CA PHE A 460 -20.31 3.95 -37.28
C PHE A 460 -21.15 3.82 -38.54
N ARG A 461 -21.20 2.63 -39.16
CA ARG A 461 -22.00 2.36 -40.36
C ARG A 461 -23.49 2.52 -40.06
N GLN A 462 -23.98 2.00 -38.93
CA GLN A 462 -25.37 2.18 -38.51
C GLN A 462 -25.71 3.66 -38.30
N MET A 463 -24.86 4.40 -37.59
CA MET A 463 -25.06 5.84 -37.36
C MET A 463 -25.02 6.64 -38.68
N SER A 464 -24.15 6.26 -39.61
CA SER A 464 -24.04 6.88 -40.94
C SER A 464 -25.28 6.61 -41.79
N GLU A 465 -25.77 5.37 -41.83
CA GLU A 465 -26.98 4.99 -42.56
C GLU A 465 -28.22 5.73 -42.02
N GLU A 466 -28.37 5.81 -40.70
CA GLU A 466 -29.47 6.54 -40.06
C GLU A 466 -29.40 8.05 -40.35
N THR A 467 -28.22 8.66 -40.20
CA THR A 467 -28.02 10.09 -40.45
C THR A 467 -28.26 10.43 -41.93
N ASN A 468 -27.73 9.62 -42.85
CA ASN A 468 -27.92 9.80 -44.28
C ASN A 468 -29.41 9.66 -44.67
N GLY A 469 -30.13 8.69 -44.08
CA GLY A 469 -31.57 8.53 -44.27
C GLY A 469 -32.36 9.76 -43.83
N ASN A 470 -32.03 10.32 -42.66
CA ASN A 470 -32.66 11.54 -42.15
C ASN A 470 -32.39 12.75 -43.05
N VAL A 471 -31.15 12.93 -43.51
CA VAL A 471 -30.77 14.04 -44.42
C VAL A 471 -31.48 13.93 -45.76
N LEU A 472 -31.60 12.73 -46.32
CA LEU A 472 -32.36 12.48 -47.56
C LEU A 472 -33.82 12.92 -47.41
N TRP A 473 -34.46 12.59 -46.28
CA TRP A 473 -35.85 12.96 -46.03
C TRP A 473 -36.05 14.48 -45.96
N TRP A 474 -35.14 15.19 -45.28
CA TRP A 474 -35.14 16.65 -45.27
C TRP A 474 -34.92 17.28 -46.64
N ALA A 475 -34.02 16.71 -47.46
CA ALA A 475 -33.80 17.15 -48.83
C ALA A 475 -35.05 16.97 -49.69
N ILE A 476 -35.75 15.83 -49.58
CA ILE A 476 -37.01 15.57 -50.29
C ILE A 476 -38.08 16.58 -49.89
N ILE A 477 -38.27 16.85 -48.58
CA ILE A 477 -39.20 17.88 -48.12
C ILE A 477 -38.86 19.24 -48.74
N GLN A 478 -37.58 19.65 -48.66
CA GLN A 478 -37.14 20.96 -49.14
C GLN A 478 -37.34 21.12 -50.65
N THR A 479 -37.01 20.10 -51.45
CA THR A 479 -37.24 20.13 -52.90
C THR A 479 -38.73 20.20 -53.21
N SER A 480 -39.57 19.46 -52.47
CA SER A 480 -41.04 19.53 -52.62
C SER A 480 -41.59 20.93 -52.32
N ILE A 481 -41.10 21.59 -51.26
CA ILE A 481 -41.48 22.97 -50.94
C ILE A 481 -41.08 23.94 -52.07
N LEU A 482 -39.86 23.82 -52.61
CA LEU A 482 -39.43 24.68 -53.72
C LEU A 482 -40.26 24.46 -54.99
N LEU A 483 -40.60 23.21 -55.31
CA LEU A 483 -41.45 22.89 -56.46
C LEU A 483 -42.87 23.43 -56.29
N THR A 484 -43.45 23.30 -55.10
CA THR A 484 -44.80 23.82 -54.81
C THR A 484 -44.85 25.35 -54.85
N VAL A 485 -43.85 26.04 -54.29
CA VAL A 485 -43.72 27.50 -54.39
C VAL A 485 -43.53 27.94 -55.85
N GLY A 486 -42.65 27.27 -56.61
CA GLY A 486 -42.41 27.57 -58.01
C GLY A 486 -43.68 27.41 -58.87
N PHE A 487 -44.43 26.32 -58.66
CA PHE A 487 -45.71 26.10 -59.33
C PHE A 487 -46.73 27.19 -58.96
N TRP A 488 -46.81 27.55 -57.68
CA TRP A 488 -47.71 28.61 -57.20
C TRP A 488 -47.36 29.97 -57.81
N GLN A 489 -46.07 30.33 -57.86
CA GLN A 489 -45.59 31.57 -58.49
C GLN A 489 -45.95 31.62 -59.97
N MET A 490 -45.72 30.54 -60.73
CA MET A 490 -46.05 30.47 -62.15
C MET A 490 -47.55 30.61 -62.40
N ARG A 491 -48.39 29.94 -61.58
CA ARG A 491 -49.85 30.06 -61.67
C ARG A 491 -50.33 31.46 -61.31
N SER A 492 -49.76 32.08 -60.28
CA SER A 492 -50.09 33.45 -59.86
C SER A 492 -49.76 34.47 -60.95
N LEU A 493 -48.57 34.38 -61.55
CA LEU A 493 -48.15 35.22 -62.67
C LEU A 493 -49.06 35.02 -63.89
N LYS A 494 -49.38 33.77 -64.26
CA LYS A 494 -50.31 33.48 -65.36
C LYS A 494 -51.70 34.08 -65.10
N ASN A 495 -52.24 33.92 -63.90
CA ASN A 495 -53.52 34.51 -63.52
C ASN A 495 -53.48 36.04 -63.54
N PHE A 496 -52.37 36.65 -63.14
CA PHE A 496 -52.16 38.09 -63.20
C PHE A 496 -52.18 38.60 -64.65
N PHE A 497 -51.48 37.93 -65.57
CA PHE A 497 -51.47 38.31 -67.00
C PHE A 497 -52.83 38.10 -67.69
N ILE A 498 -53.54 37.01 -67.38
CA ILE A 498 -54.91 36.78 -67.87
C ILE A 498 -55.86 37.88 -67.38
N LYS A 499 -55.76 38.28 -66.10
CA LYS A 499 -56.62 39.33 -65.52
C LYS A 499 -56.31 40.72 -66.07
N LYS A 500 -55.08 40.98 -66.53
CA LYS A 500 -54.66 42.24 -67.17
C LYS A 500 -54.77 42.27 -68.71
N LYS A 501 -55.26 41.21 -69.37
CA LYS A 501 -55.45 41.12 -70.84
C LYS A 501 -54.21 41.55 -71.65
N LEU A 502 -53.05 40.99 -71.33
CA LEU A 502 -51.81 41.18 -72.13
C LEU A 502 -51.46 39.98 -73.02
N VAL A 503 -52.39 39.02 -73.15
CA VAL A 503 -52.55 38.13 -74.29
C VAL A 503 -54.03 38.09 -74.64
#